data_AF-A0A0F0BLG8-F1
#
_entry.id   AF-A0A0F0BLG8-F1
#
_cell.length_a   1.000
_cell.length_b   1.000
_cell.length_c   1.000
_cell.angle_alpha   90.00
_cell.angle_beta   90.00
_cell.angle_gamma   90.00
#
_symmetry.space_group_name_H-M   'P 1'
#
loop_
_entity.id
_entity.type
_entity.pdbx_description
1 polymer ?
#
loop_
_entity_poly.entity_id
_entity_poly.type
_entity_poly.pdbx_seq_one_letter_code
_entity_poly.pdbx_strand_id
1 'polypeptide(L)'
;MLKIAIPNKGSLSEAAVEILAEAGYAGRGESKTLNVYDKTNDVEFFFLRPKDIAIYVAGGQLDLGITGRDLATDSHANVEEVMSLGFGNSSFRYAAPADQKWTVEMLEGKRIATSYPNLVRDDLQARGINATVIRLDGAVEISIKLGVADAIADVVSTGRTLRKQGLATFGEVICQSEAVIVGQQGNVVDNEQKVFLRRIEGILHAQNYLMLDYNIDRVNLAASEKITPGISGPTVSPLARENWVAVRAMVPRKEANHIMDQLSELGAQAILASEIRIARL
;
A
#
# COMPACT_ATOMS: atom_id res chain seq x y z
N MET A 1 16.04 -8.66 19.05
CA MET A 1 15.01 -7.65 19.39
C MET A 1 14.92 -6.61 18.30
N LEU A 2 13.88 -6.73 17.49
CA LEU A 2 13.63 -5.90 16.32
C LEU A 2 12.84 -4.64 16.71
N LYS A 3 13.22 -3.47 16.20
CA LYS A 3 12.56 -2.19 16.45
C LYS A 3 11.94 -1.65 15.16
N ILE A 4 10.62 -1.46 15.17
CA ILE A 4 9.88 -1.12 13.96
C ILE A 4 9.08 0.16 14.15
N ALA A 5 9.27 1.11 13.23
CA ALA A 5 8.51 2.35 13.18
C ALA A 5 7.16 2.15 12.48
N ILE A 6 6.07 2.59 13.11
CA ILE A 6 4.71 2.52 12.57
C ILE A 6 4.11 3.94 12.54
N PRO A 7 3.35 4.31 11.50
CA PRO A 7 2.59 5.57 11.49
C PRO A 7 1.70 5.70 12.72
N ASN A 8 1.72 6.86 13.38
CA ASN A 8 0.97 7.08 14.63
C ASN A 8 -0.48 7.55 14.44
N LYS A 9 -0.86 7.95 13.22
CA LYS A 9 -2.21 8.43 12.88
C LYS A 9 -2.47 8.35 11.38
N GLY A 10 -3.74 8.51 11.01
CA GLY A 10 -4.20 8.55 9.62
C GLY A 10 -4.39 7.15 9.03
N SER A 11 -4.84 7.10 7.78
CA SER A 11 -5.19 5.85 7.09
C SER A 11 -4.03 4.85 7.00
N LEU A 12 -2.80 5.33 6.85
CA LEU A 12 -1.61 4.45 6.87
C LEU A 12 -1.42 3.74 8.22
N SER A 13 -1.75 4.41 9.33
CA SER A 13 -1.63 3.84 10.67
C SER A 13 -2.66 2.73 10.89
N GLU A 14 -3.91 2.99 10.51
CA GLU A 14 -5.02 2.03 10.68
C GLU A 14 -4.74 0.73 9.92
N ALA A 15 -4.40 0.84 8.63
CA ALA A 15 -4.09 -0.33 7.80
C ALA A 15 -2.81 -1.06 8.24
N ALA A 16 -1.76 -0.33 8.65
CA ALA A 16 -0.53 -0.95 9.14
C ALA A 16 -0.77 -1.74 10.45
N VAL A 17 -1.56 -1.18 11.37
CA VAL A 17 -1.91 -1.85 12.63
C VAL A 17 -2.77 -3.10 12.39
N GLU A 18 -3.71 -3.03 11.45
CA GLU A 18 -4.52 -4.19 11.06
C GLU A 18 -3.65 -5.33 10.52
N ILE A 19 -2.76 -5.04 9.57
CA ILE A 19 -1.84 -6.04 9.00
C ILE A 19 -0.92 -6.64 10.09
N LEU A 20 -0.42 -5.81 11.00
CA LEU A 20 0.41 -6.30 12.11
C LEU A 20 -0.38 -7.24 13.04
N ALA A 21 -1.63 -6.90 13.35
CA ALA A 21 -2.50 -7.74 14.17
C ALA A 21 -2.81 -9.07 13.47
N GLU A 22 -3.11 -9.05 12.18
CA GLU A 22 -3.32 -10.27 11.39
C GLU A 22 -2.05 -11.12 11.28
N ALA A 23 -0.86 -10.49 11.22
CA ALA A 23 0.44 -11.15 11.25
C ALA A 23 0.84 -11.73 12.63
N GLY A 24 -0.01 -11.55 13.65
CA GLY A 24 0.15 -12.11 14.99
C GLY A 24 1.08 -11.31 15.91
N TYR A 25 1.21 -10.00 15.67
CA TYR A 25 1.96 -9.09 16.54
C TYR A 25 1.05 -8.38 17.56
N ALA A 26 1.64 -7.99 18.70
CA ALA A 26 0.95 -7.22 19.71
C ALA A 26 0.54 -5.83 19.19
N GLY A 27 -0.76 -5.56 19.22
CA GLY A 27 -1.31 -4.25 18.87
C GLY A 27 -1.22 -3.24 20.01
N ARG A 28 -1.33 -1.96 19.65
CA ARG A 28 -1.41 -0.83 20.60
C ARG A 28 -2.75 -0.73 21.35
N GLY A 29 -3.78 -1.47 20.90
CA GLY A 29 -5.12 -1.39 21.46
C GLY A 29 -5.69 0.04 21.40
N GLU A 30 -6.51 0.41 22.38
CA GLU A 30 -7.05 1.78 22.50
C GLU A 30 -6.06 2.79 23.11
N SER A 31 -4.93 2.29 23.64
CA SER A 31 -3.91 3.12 24.27
C SER A 31 -3.29 4.09 23.27
N LYS A 32 -2.99 5.32 23.68
CA LYS A 32 -2.20 6.27 22.88
C LYS A 32 -0.69 6.20 23.14
N THR A 33 -0.19 5.05 23.63
CA THR A 33 1.24 4.84 23.87
C THR A 33 2.07 5.02 22.60
N LEU A 34 3.27 5.55 22.77
CA LEU A 34 4.21 5.78 21.67
C LEU A 34 5.05 4.53 21.36
N ASN A 35 5.02 3.52 22.22
CA ASN A 35 5.65 2.23 21.97
C ASN A 35 4.81 1.06 22.50
N VAL A 36 5.04 -0.12 21.91
CA VAL A 36 4.46 -1.41 22.33
C VAL A 36 5.56 -2.46 22.21
N TYR A 37 5.89 -3.12 23.32
CA TYR A 37 6.82 -4.24 23.30
C TYR A 37 6.07 -5.58 23.26
N ASP A 38 6.24 -6.30 22.16
CA ASP A 38 5.75 -7.66 21.96
C ASP A 38 6.79 -8.67 22.47
N LYS A 39 6.65 -9.05 23.74
CA LYS A 39 7.51 -10.04 24.40
C LYS A 39 7.53 -11.40 23.70
N THR A 40 6.43 -11.79 23.06
CA THR A 40 6.30 -13.12 22.44
C THR A 40 7.10 -13.21 21.15
N ASN A 41 7.13 -12.11 20.39
CA ASN A 41 7.83 -12.05 19.11
C ASN A 41 9.20 -11.35 19.19
N ASP A 42 9.59 -10.81 20.35
CA ASP A 42 10.81 -10.01 20.56
C ASP A 42 10.89 -8.80 19.61
N VAL A 43 9.76 -8.08 19.46
CA VAL A 43 9.62 -6.89 18.61
C VAL A 43 9.11 -5.71 19.42
N GLU A 44 9.72 -4.54 19.25
CA GLU A 44 9.23 -3.29 19.80
C GLU A 44 8.74 -2.36 18.68
N PHE A 45 7.45 -1.99 18.73
CA PHE A 45 6.84 -1.07 17.79
C PHE A 45 6.86 0.35 18.32
N PHE A 46 7.30 1.31 17.51
CA PHE A 46 7.33 2.74 17.83
C PHE A 46 6.38 3.50 16.92
N PHE A 47 5.42 4.23 17.50
CA PHE A 47 4.41 4.96 16.76
C PHE A 47 4.85 6.41 16.54
N LEU A 48 5.28 6.71 15.31
CA LEU A 48 5.92 7.98 14.94
C LEU A 48 5.12 8.75 13.89
N ARG A 49 5.46 10.02 13.68
CA ARG A 49 4.88 10.79 12.57
C ARG A 49 5.41 10.20 11.26
N PRO A 50 4.56 9.97 10.24
CA PRO A 50 5.00 9.34 8.98
C PRO A 50 6.20 10.00 8.30
N LYS A 51 6.25 11.35 8.32
CA LYS A 51 7.34 12.16 7.76
C LYS A 51 8.70 11.89 8.42
N ASP A 52 8.71 11.43 9.67
CA ASP A 52 9.95 11.26 10.44
C ASP A 52 10.46 9.82 10.36
N ILE A 53 9.64 8.85 9.94
CA ILE A 53 9.96 7.41 9.99
C ILE A 53 11.23 7.07 9.21
N ALA A 54 11.36 7.57 7.97
CA ALA A 54 12.53 7.30 7.14
C ALA A 54 13.83 7.85 7.79
N ILE A 55 13.74 8.98 8.50
CA ILE A 55 14.87 9.59 9.20
C ILE A 55 15.34 8.70 10.36
N TYR A 56 14.41 8.16 11.17
CA TYR A 56 14.76 7.26 12.27
C TYR A 56 15.35 5.92 11.81
N VAL A 57 14.87 5.41 10.67
CA VAL A 57 15.42 4.17 10.07
C VAL A 57 16.82 4.43 9.50
N ALA A 58 17.02 5.52 8.75
CA ALA A 58 18.33 5.88 8.23
C ALA A 58 19.38 6.12 9.34
N GLY A 59 18.96 6.67 10.48
CA GLY A 59 19.81 6.92 11.64
C GLY A 59 20.22 5.66 12.42
N GLY A 60 19.65 4.49 12.10
CA GLY A 60 19.96 3.20 12.72
C GLY A 60 19.38 3.02 14.13
N GLN A 61 18.49 3.90 14.59
CA GLN A 61 17.79 3.70 15.87
C GLN A 61 16.65 2.69 15.76
N LEU A 62 16.09 2.53 14.55
CA LEU A 62 15.02 1.61 14.20
C LEU A 62 15.45 0.77 13.00
N ASP A 63 15.10 -0.51 13.02
CA ASP A 63 15.56 -1.49 12.04
C ASP A 63 14.73 -1.42 10.74
N LEU A 64 13.41 -1.21 10.89
CA LEU A 64 12.45 -1.10 9.80
C LEU A 64 11.42 0.00 10.09
N GLY A 65 10.74 0.49 9.07
CA GLY A 65 9.63 1.42 9.24
C GLY A 65 8.59 1.35 8.14
N ILE A 66 7.32 1.55 8.50
CA ILE A 66 6.21 1.66 7.55
C ILE A 66 5.94 3.15 7.27
N THR A 67 6.01 3.58 6.01
CA THR A 67 5.68 4.97 5.62
C THR A 67 5.14 5.02 4.18
N GLY A 68 4.82 6.20 3.68
CA GLY A 68 4.50 6.41 2.27
C GLY A 68 5.76 6.54 1.43
N ARG A 69 5.76 6.00 0.20
CA ARG A 69 6.90 6.12 -0.72
C ARG A 69 7.25 7.57 -1.02
N ASP A 70 6.25 8.43 -1.20
CA ASP A 70 6.40 9.89 -1.33
C ASP A 70 7.11 10.53 -0.12
N LEU A 71 6.74 10.14 1.09
CA LEU A 71 7.35 10.62 2.33
C LEU A 71 8.80 10.15 2.48
N ALA A 72 9.08 8.89 2.15
CA ALA A 72 10.43 8.34 2.15
C ALA A 72 11.32 9.09 1.15
N THR A 73 10.85 9.27 -0.08
CA THR A 73 11.57 10.00 -1.14
C THR A 73 11.82 11.46 -0.74
N ASP A 74 10.80 12.18 -0.24
CA ASP A 74 10.97 13.58 0.18
C ASP A 74 11.93 13.74 1.37
N SER A 75 12.07 12.73 2.21
CA SER A 75 12.95 12.83 3.38
C SER A 75 14.44 12.92 3.03
N HIS A 76 14.85 12.49 1.83
CA HIS A 76 16.25 12.26 1.45
C HIS A 76 17.04 11.40 2.45
N ALA A 77 16.34 10.65 3.30
CA ALA A 77 16.98 9.75 4.24
C ALA A 77 17.57 8.55 3.49
N ASN A 78 18.73 8.07 3.93
CA ASN A 78 19.41 6.91 3.36
C ASN A 78 18.69 5.61 3.77
N VAL A 79 17.53 5.38 3.16
CA VAL A 79 16.71 4.18 3.31
C VAL A 79 16.48 3.51 1.97
N GLU A 80 16.19 2.22 2.00
CA GLU A 80 15.78 1.45 0.83
C GLU A 80 14.39 0.85 1.07
N GLU A 81 13.59 0.79 0.00
CA GLU A 81 12.31 0.10 0.03
C GLU A 81 12.55 -1.41 0.00
N VAL A 82 12.08 -2.11 1.04
CA VAL A 82 12.23 -3.58 1.15
C VAL A 82 10.94 -4.32 0.82
N MET A 83 9.79 -3.64 0.84
CA MET A 83 8.48 -4.24 0.52
C MET A 83 7.41 -3.18 0.22
N SER A 84 6.69 -3.33 -0.89
CA SER A 84 5.40 -2.67 -1.13
C SER A 84 4.29 -3.32 -0.33
N LEU A 85 3.39 -2.51 0.24
CA LEU A 85 2.26 -3.02 1.01
C LEU A 85 0.92 -3.00 0.26
N GLY A 86 0.83 -2.41 -0.93
CA GLY A 86 -0.37 -2.47 -1.77
C GLY A 86 -1.56 -1.60 -1.31
N PHE A 87 -1.43 -0.84 -0.22
CA PHE A 87 -2.44 0.10 0.26
C PHE A 87 -1.91 1.54 0.32
N GLY A 88 -2.80 2.52 0.54
CA GLY A 88 -2.39 3.93 0.59
C GLY A 88 -2.04 4.53 -0.78
N ASN A 89 -2.50 3.89 -1.87
CA ASN A 89 -2.22 4.30 -3.25
C ASN A 89 -2.62 5.75 -3.52
N SER A 90 -1.70 6.52 -4.10
CA SER A 90 -1.93 7.90 -4.51
C SER A 90 -0.93 8.34 -5.59
N SER A 91 -1.24 9.44 -6.26
CA SER A 91 -0.33 10.06 -7.23
C SER A 91 0.06 11.45 -6.75
N PHE A 92 1.35 11.75 -6.72
CA PHE A 92 1.85 13.09 -6.40
C PHE A 92 1.93 13.92 -7.68
N ARG A 93 1.26 15.09 -7.70
CA ARG A 93 1.09 15.87 -8.93
C ARG A 93 1.17 17.37 -8.69
N TYR A 94 1.55 18.11 -9.73
CA TYR A 94 1.30 19.55 -9.79
C TYR A 94 -0.19 19.85 -9.99
N ALA A 95 -0.65 20.95 -9.40
CA ALA A 95 -1.98 21.51 -9.64
C ALA A 95 -1.96 23.05 -9.58
N ALA A 96 -2.81 23.68 -10.36
CA ALA A 96 -2.89 25.14 -10.49
C ALA A 96 -4.33 25.57 -10.87
N PRO A 97 -4.67 26.87 -10.90
CA PRO A 97 -6.01 27.34 -11.25
C PRO A 97 -6.52 26.74 -12.55
N ALA A 98 -7.76 26.25 -12.52
CA ALA A 98 -8.40 25.56 -13.65
C ALA A 98 -8.96 26.52 -14.71
N ASP A 99 -8.77 27.83 -14.54
CA ASP A 99 -9.19 28.88 -15.48
C ASP A 99 -8.29 28.96 -16.72
N GLN A 100 -7.11 28.35 -16.69
CA GLN A 100 -6.22 28.22 -17.83
C GLN A 100 -5.62 26.82 -17.95
N LYS A 101 -5.13 26.50 -19.14
CA LYS A 101 -4.44 25.23 -19.40
C LYS A 101 -2.96 25.34 -19.04
N TRP A 102 -2.58 24.75 -17.91
CA TRP A 102 -1.20 24.69 -17.44
C TRP A 102 -0.40 23.58 -18.12
N THR A 103 0.87 23.85 -18.36
CA THR A 103 1.89 22.84 -18.71
C THR A 103 3.05 22.93 -17.72
N VAL A 104 3.92 21.92 -17.71
CA VAL A 104 5.03 21.85 -16.73
C VAL A 104 6.04 22.98 -16.99
N GLU A 105 6.26 23.36 -18.24
CA GLU A 105 7.18 24.42 -18.65
C GLU A 105 6.74 25.81 -18.13
N MET A 106 5.43 25.99 -17.88
CA MET A 106 4.91 27.23 -17.29
C MET A 106 5.33 27.45 -15.84
N LEU A 107 5.96 26.44 -15.20
CA LEU A 107 6.51 26.55 -13.85
C LEU A 107 7.82 27.36 -13.80
N GLU A 108 8.46 27.65 -14.93
CA GLU A 108 9.68 28.47 -14.97
C GLU A 108 9.43 29.84 -14.31
N GLY A 109 10.28 30.18 -13.33
CA GLY A 109 10.20 31.39 -12.53
C GLY A 109 8.99 31.47 -11.58
N LYS A 110 8.16 30.43 -11.46
CA LYS A 110 6.97 30.42 -10.60
C LYS A 110 7.28 30.05 -9.15
N ARG A 111 6.32 30.32 -8.28
CA ARG A 111 6.31 29.86 -6.88
C ARG A 111 5.42 28.64 -6.74
N ILE A 112 5.98 27.56 -6.20
CA ILE A 112 5.28 26.29 -6.02
C ILE A 112 5.21 25.97 -4.53
N ALA A 113 4.00 25.93 -3.98
CA ALA A 113 3.79 25.55 -2.59
C ALA A 113 3.61 24.03 -2.45
N THR A 114 4.30 23.44 -1.46
CA THR A 114 4.20 22.00 -1.19
C THR A 114 4.58 21.67 0.24
N SER A 115 4.08 20.54 0.73
CA SER A 115 4.57 19.89 1.96
C SER A 115 5.72 18.92 1.74
N TYR A 116 6.14 18.71 0.49
CA TYR A 116 7.18 17.78 0.04
C TYR A 116 8.22 18.52 -0.81
N PRO A 117 8.97 19.46 -0.20
CA PRO A 117 9.80 20.40 -0.94
C PRO A 117 10.98 19.74 -1.65
N ASN A 118 11.51 18.63 -1.14
CA ASN A 118 12.66 17.97 -1.74
C ASN A 118 12.22 17.18 -2.97
N LEU A 119 11.11 16.44 -2.87
CA LEU A 119 10.52 15.71 -3.99
C LEU A 119 10.21 16.63 -5.17
N VAL A 120 9.69 17.84 -4.91
CA VAL A 120 9.43 18.84 -5.95
C VAL A 120 10.71 19.42 -6.55
N ARG A 121 11.72 19.72 -5.71
CA ARG A 121 13.01 20.24 -6.21
C ARG A 121 13.70 19.25 -7.13
N ASP A 122 13.70 17.97 -6.77
CA ASP A 122 14.32 16.91 -7.56
C ASP A 122 13.63 16.75 -8.93
N ASP A 123 12.29 16.78 -8.97
CA ASP A 123 11.55 16.73 -10.23
C ASP A 123 11.80 17.96 -11.13
N LEU A 124 11.80 19.17 -10.55
CA LEU A 124 12.12 20.39 -11.29
C LEU A 124 13.54 20.37 -11.85
N GLN A 125 14.51 19.91 -11.03
CA GLN A 125 15.91 19.77 -11.45
C GLN A 125 16.04 18.77 -12.59
N ALA A 126 15.40 17.60 -12.50
CA ALA A 126 15.40 16.59 -13.55
C ALA A 126 14.79 17.10 -14.87
N ARG A 127 13.85 18.05 -14.80
CA ARG A 127 13.22 18.69 -15.95
C ARG A 127 13.93 19.95 -16.43
N GLY A 128 14.98 20.41 -15.74
CA GLY A 128 15.71 21.62 -16.06
C GLY A 128 14.91 22.92 -15.87
N ILE A 129 13.95 22.94 -14.93
CA ILE A 129 13.07 24.07 -14.65
C ILE A 129 13.50 24.77 -13.37
N ASN A 130 13.66 26.09 -13.42
CA ASN A 130 13.97 26.89 -12.23
C ASN A 130 12.69 27.50 -11.66
N ALA A 131 12.23 27.01 -10.52
CA ALA A 131 11.09 27.55 -9.80
C ALA A 131 11.40 27.72 -8.30
N THR A 132 10.66 28.61 -7.63
CA THR A 132 10.78 28.82 -6.18
C THR A 132 9.89 27.85 -5.44
N VAL A 133 10.48 26.85 -4.77
CA VAL A 133 9.73 25.88 -3.95
C VAL A 133 9.53 26.41 -2.53
N ILE A 134 8.27 26.62 -2.14
CA ILE A 134 7.83 27.12 -0.84
C ILE A 134 7.33 25.94 0.00
N ARG A 135 8.03 25.65 1.11
CA ARG A 135 7.62 24.62 2.07
C ARG A 135 6.45 25.14 2.91
N LEU A 136 5.38 24.34 3.01
CA LEU A 136 4.26 24.53 3.93
C LEU A 136 3.96 23.23 4.71
N ASP A 137 3.48 23.33 5.94
CA ASP A 137 3.21 22.15 6.77
C ASP A 137 1.85 21.46 6.48
N GLY A 138 1.02 22.06 5.63
CA GLY A 138 -0.24 21.47 5.14
C GLY A 138 -1.17 22.51 4.52
N ALA A 139 -2.35 22.07 4.08
CA ALA A 139 -3.38 22.90 3.44
C ALA A 139 -2.83 23.77 2.30
N VAL A 140 -2.00 23.18 1.44
CA VAL A 140 -1.27 23.89 0.39
C VAL A 140 -2.20 24.53 -0.62
N GLU A 141 -3.42 24.02 -0.80
CA GLU A 141 -4.37 24.47 -1.82
C GLU A 141 -4.82 25.92 -1.63
N ILE A 142 -4.89 26.40 -0.38
CA ILE A 142 -5.29 27.79 -0.08
C ILE A 142 -4.20 28.80 -0.44
N SER A 143 -2.94 28.34 -0.57
CA SER A 143 -1.78 29.20 -0.80
C SER A 143 -1.88 30.02 -2.08
N ILE A 144 -2.54 29.47 -3.12
CA ILE A 144 -2.76 30.16 -4.39
C ILE A 144 -3.72 31.34 -4.20
N LYS A 145 -4.85 31.11 -3.52
CA LYS A 145 -5.84 32.17 -3.24
C LYS A 145 -5.29 33.29 -2.37
N LEU A 146 -4.34 32.96 -1.48
CA LEU A 146 -3.65 33.94 -0.64
C LEU A 146 -2.49 34.65 -1.36
N GLY A 147 -2.19 34.30 -2.61
CA GLY A 147 -1.10 34.88 -3.38
C GLY A 147 0.29 34.45 -2.93
N VAL A 148 0.41 33.39 -2.13
CA VAL A 148 1.69 32.83 -1.65
C VAL A 148 2.39 32.04 -2.75
N ALA A 149 1.63 31.33 -3.59
CA ALA A 149 2.14 30.51 -4.67
C ALA A 149 1.31 30.66 -5.95
N ASP A 150 1.91 30.30 -7.08
CA ASP A 150 1.25 30.32 -8.39
C ASP A 150 0.73 28.92 -8.77
N ALA A 151 1.38 27.88 -8.26
CA ALA A 151 0.97 26.48 -8.36
C ALA A 151 1.26 25.73 -7.04
N ILE A 152 0.73 24.53 -6.91
CA ILE A 152 1.02 23.60 -5.81
C ILE A 152 1.52 22.26 -6.35
N ALA A 153 2.17 21.49 -5.49
CA ALA A 153 2.42 20.08 -5.73
C ALA A 153 2.03 19.29 -4.48
N ASP A 154 1.12 18.33 -4.63
CA ASP A 154 0.59 17.57 -3.50
C ASP A 154 0.09 16.18 -3.91
N VAL A 155 -0.21 15.38 -2.89
CA VAL A 155 -0.81 14.05 -3.01
C VAL A 155 -2.24 14.15 -3.55
N VAL A 156 -2.50 13.44 -4.64
CA VAL A 156 -3.81 13.35 -5.29
C VAL A 156 -4.28 11.91 -5.31
N SER A 157 -5.37 11.64 -4.57
CA SER A 157 -6.13 10.39 -4.64
C SER A 157 -7.28 10.51 -5.66
N THR A 158 -8.43 11.06 -5.26
CA THR A 158 -9.60 11.22 -6.16
C THR A 158 -9.65 12.56 -6.89
N GLY A 159 -8.79 13.53 -6.51
CA GLY A 159 -8.82 14.90 -7.04
C GLY A 159 -10.00 15.76 -6.57
N ARG A 160 -10.88 15.25 -5.70
CA ARG A 160 -12.05 16.00 -5.21
C ARG A 160 -11.68 17.29 -4.48
N THR A 161 -10.65 17.27 -3.64
CA THR A 161 -10.19 18.44 -2.87
C THR A 161 -9.71 19.56 -3.78
N LEU A 162 -8.87 19.23 -4.78
CA LEU A 162 -8.37 20.18 -5.77
C LEU A 162 -9.52 20.85 -6.55
N ARG A 163 -10.48 20.05 -7.04
CA ARG A 163 -11.63 20.58 -7.79
C ARG A 163 -12.48 21.55 -6.95
N LYS A 164 -12.70 21.24 -5.66
CA LYS A 164 -13.41 22.15 -4.74
C LYS A 164 -12.69 23.48 -4.53
N GLN A 165 -11.38 23.52 -4.70
CA GLN A 165 -10.58 24.73 -4.62
C GLN A 165 -10.42 25.46 -5.96
N GLY A 166 -11.02 24.95 -7.04
CA GLY A 166 -10.88 25.53 -8.38
C GLY A 166 -9.55 25.19 -9.04
N LEU A 167 -8.88 24.11 -8.60
CA LEU A 167 -7.59 23.67 -9.12
C LEU A 167 -7.75 22.44 -10.03
N ALA A 168 -6.90 22.36 -11.05
CA ALA A 168 -6.76 21.22 -11.93
C ALA A 168 -5.33 20.69 -11.89
N THR A 169 -5.18 19.37 -11.99
CA THR A 169 -3.86 18.74 -12.12
C THR A 169 -3.34 18.90 -13.55
N PHE A 170 -2.03 19.01 -13.70
CA PHE A 170 -1.36 19.08 -15.00
C PHE A 170 0.00 18.38 -14.95
N GLY A 171 0.59 18.15 -16.12
CA GLY A 171 1.86 17.44 -16.24
C GLY A 171 1.76 15.94 -15.93
N GLU A 172 2.90 15.28 -15.99
CA GLU A 172 3.04 13.87 -15.62
C GLU A 172 2.94 13.68 -14.10
N VAL A 173 2.78 12.43 -13.67
CA VAL A 173 2.86 12.09 -12.24
C VAL A 173 4.31 12.24 -11.80
N ILE A 174 4.53 12.95 -10.69
CA ILE A 174 5.86 13.14 -10.11
C ILE A 174 6.29 11.88 -9.35
N CYS A 175 5.37 11.32 -8.55
CA CYS A 175 5.61 10.10 -7.79
C CYS A 175 4.32 9.27 -7.69
N GLN A 176 4.38 7.98 -8.01
CA GLN A 176 3.35 7.01 -7.65
C GLN A 176 3.65 6.50 -6.24
N SER A 177 2.78 6.84 -5.28
CA SER A 177 2.99 6.51 -3.87
C SER A 177 2.06 5.41 -3.41
N GLU A 178 2.58 4.54 -2.56
CA GLU A 178 1.84 3.57 -1.76
C GLU A 178 2.54 3.44 -0.40
N ALA A 179 1.93 2.69 0.52
CA ALA A 179 2.56 2.31 1.77
C ALA A 179 3.68 1.30 1.51
N VAL A 180 4.83 1.54 2.12
CA VAL A 180 6.05 0.72 1.94
C VAL A 180 6.70 0.44 3.29
N ILE A 181 7.41 -0.68 3.37
CA ILE A 181 8.39 -0.94 4.43
C ILE A 181 9.75 -0.47 3.93
N VAL A 182 10.41 0.36 4.72
CA VAL A 182 11.78 0.82 4.46
C VAL A 182 12.76 0.23 5.49
N GLY A 183 13.97 -0.07 5.03
CA GLY A 183 15.12 -0.44 5.85
C GLY A 183 16.28 0.53 5.63
N GLN A 184 17.34 0.44 6.45
CA GLN A 184 18.53 1.27 6.27
C GLN A 184 19.25 0.89 4.97
N GLN A 185 19.59 1.89 4.15
CA GLN A 185 20.20 1.67 2.85
C GLN A 185 21.55 0.94 2.96
N GLY A 186 21.74 -0.10 2.15
CA GLY A 186 22.99 -0.86 2.09
C GLY A 186 23.17 -1.90 3.19
N ASN A 187 22.23 -2.01 4.13
CA ASN A 187 22.22 -3.10 5.10
C ASN A 187 21.54 -4.33 4.51
N VAL A 188 22.15 -5.49 4.71
CA VAL A 188 21.52 -6.76 4.34
C VAL A 188 20.41 -7.08 5.34
N VAL A 189 19.21 -7.35 4.85
CA VAL A 189 18.08 -7.79 5.66
C VAL A 189 18.45 -9.06 6.44
N ASP A 190 18.44 -8.98 7.77
CA ASP A 190 18.81 -10.07 8.66
C ASP A 190 17.69 -11.12 8.80
N ASN A 191 17.93 -12.14 9.64
CA ASN A 191 16.97 -13.23 9.81
C ASN A 191 15.71 -12.81 10.58
N GLU A 192 15.81 -11.93 11.57
CA GLU A 192 14.66 -11.42 12.34
C GLU A 192 13.76 -10.58 11.42
N GLN A 193 14.36 -9.68 10.65
CA GLN A 193 13.69 -8.87 9.64
C GLN A 193 13.04 -9.74 8.55
N LYS A 194 13.72 -10.78 8.04
CA LYS A 194 13.13 -11.72 7.07
C LYS A 194 11.94 -12.48 7.61
N VAL A 195 11.94 -12.85 8.90
CA VAL A 195 10.77 -13.46 9.54
C VAL A 195 9.63 -12.45 9.59
N PHE A 196 9.92 -11.20 9.98
CA PHE A 196 8.92 -10.13 10.00
C PHE A 196 8.29 -9.91 8.63
N LEU A 197 9.11 -9.64 7.61
CA LEU A 197 8.67 -9.39 6.24
C LEU A 197 7.83 -10.54 5.68
N ARG A 198 8.25 -11.80 5.85
CA ARG A 198 7.47 -12.96 5.39
C ARG A 198 6.10 -13.11 6.06
N ARG A 199 5.96 -12.68 7.32
CA ARG A 199 4.64 -12.68 7.96
C ARG A 199 3.73 -11.64 7.31
N ILE A 200 4.24 -10.44 7.06
CA ILE A 200 3.51 -9.36 6.40
C ILE A 200 3.13 -9.76 4.96
N GLU A 201 4.09 -10.25 4.19
CA GLU A 201 3.88 -10.77 2.83
C GLU A 201 2.75 -11.81 2.79
N GLY A 202 2.70 -12.72 3.77
CA GLY A 202 1.65 -13.72 3.83
C GLY A 202 0.24 -13.16 4.08
N ILE A 203 0.12 -12.01 4.76
CA ILE A 203 -1.15 -11.27 4.90
C ILE A 203 -1.54 -10.64 3.57
N LEU A 204 -0.59 -9.91 2.96
CA LEU A 204 -0.80 -9.20 1.69
C LEU A 204 -1.18 -10.16 0.56
N HIS A 205 -0.54 -11.34 0.51
CA HIS A 205 -0.88 -12.39 -0.43
C HIS A 205 -2.30 -12.90 -0.17
N ALA A 206 -2.64 -13.24 1.08
CA ALA A 206 -3.97 -13.77 1.40
C ALA A 206 -5.11 -12.83 1.00
N GLN A 207 -4.95 -11.51 1.16
CA GLN A 207 -5.96 -10.51 0.80
C GLN A 207 -6.32 -10.52 -0.70
N ASN A 208 -5.39 -10.97 -1.56
CA ASN A 208 -5.60 -11.05 -3.01
C ASN A 208 -6.34 -12.30 -3.48
N TYR A 209 -6.64 -13.25 -2.59
CA TYR A 209 -7.29 -14.52 -2.92
C TYR A 209 -8.57 -14.74 -2.11
N LEU A 210 -9.43 -15.62 -2.64
CA LEU A 210 -10.50 -16.26 -1.90
C LEU A 210 -10.29 -17.76 -1.93
N MET A 211 -10.74 -18.46 -0.89
CA MET A 211 -10.89 -19.91 -0.93
C MET A 211 -12.26 -20.23 -1.51
N LEU A 212 -12.28 -20.89 -2.67
CA LEU A 212 -13.51 -21.47 -3.21
C LEU A 212 -13.64 -22.92 -2.75
N ASP A 213 -14.88 -23.28 -2.39
CA ASP A 213 -15.32 -24.64 -2.08
C ASP A 213 -16.52 -24.94 -2.95
N TYR A 214 -16.55 -26.03 -3.70
CA TYR A 214 -17.73 -26.38 -4.51
C TYR A 214 -17.88 -27.88 -4.68
N ASN A 215 -19.12 -28.33 -4.92
CA ASN A 215 -19.41 -29.73 -5.22
C ASN A 215 -19.60 -29.92 -6.72
N ILE A 216 -19.04 -30.97 -7.30
CA ILE A 216 -19.18 -31.25 -8.73
C ILE A 216 -19.24 -32.76 -9.01
N ASP A 217 -19.94 -33.14 -10.07
CA ASP A 217 -19.90 -34.51 -10.59
C ASP A 217 -18.48 -34.85 -11.09
N ARG A 218 -17.99 -36.06 -10.80
CA ARG A 218 -16.65 -36.51 -11.20
C ARG A 218 -16.41 -36.45 -12.70
N VAL A 219 -17.46 -36.59 -13.52
CA VAL A 219 -17.34 -36.47 -14.98
C VAL A 219 -16.82 -35.09 -15.40
N ASN A 220 -17.13 -34.05 -14.63
CA ASN A 220 -16.74 -32.68 -14.90
C ASN A 220 -15.49 -32.22 -14.13
N LEU A 221 -14.90 -33.08 -13.29
CA LEU A 221 -13.76 -32.74 -12.44
C LEU A 221 -12.59 -32.15 -13.26
N ALA A 222 -12.15 -32.85 -14.31
CA ALA A 222 -11.01 -32.44 -15.13
C ALA A 222 -11.21 -31.09 -15.84
N ALA A 223 -12.46 -30.72 -16.14
CA ALA A 223 -12.77 -29.39 -16.68
C ALA A 223 -12.73 -28.33 -15.57
N SER A 224 -13.20 -28.65 -14.36
CA SER A 224 -13.19 -27.73 -13.22
C SER A 224 -11.77 -27.44 -12.70
N GLU A 225 -10.84 -28.38 -12.81
CA GLU A 225 -9.42 -28.17 -12.46
C GLU A 225 -8.73 -27.16 -13.38
N LYS A 226 -9.21 -26.99 -14.62
CA LYS A 226 -8.70 -25.94 -15.53
C LYS A 226 -9.24 -24.56 -15.17
N ILE A 227 -10.44 -24.50 -14.61
CA ILE A 227 -11.08 -23.26 -14.14
C ILE A 227 -10.48 -22.84 -12.80
N THR A 228 -10.24 -23.80 -11.90
CA THR A 228 -9.66 -23.57 -10.56
C THR A 228 -8.41 -24.43 -10.33
N PRO A 229 -7.28 -24.10 -10.97
CA PRO A 229 -6.05 -24.88 -10.82
C PRO A 229 -5.44 -24.79 -9.42
N GLY A 230 -5.84 -23.80 -8.61
CA GLY A 230 -5.26 -23.53 -7.30
C GLY A 230 -3.79 -23.08 -7.39
N ILE A 231 -3.13 -22.94 -6.24
CA ILE A 231 -1.70 -22.56 -6.19
C ILE A 231 -0.80 -23.79 -6.41
N SER A 232 -1.16 -24.92 -5.81
CA SER A 232 -0.40 -26.19 -5.85
C SER A 232 -1.26 -27.36 -6.37
N GLY A 233 -2.37 -27.04 -7.03
CA GLY A 233 -3.43 -27.98 -7.38
C GLY A 233 -4.66 -27.82 -6.48
N PRO A 234 -5.88 -28.12 -6.99
CA PRO A 234 -7.08 -28.13 -6.17
C PRO A 234 -7.11 -29.35 -5.24
N THR A 235 -7.67 -29.18 -4.04
CA THR A 235 -7.95 -30.29 -3.13
C THR A 235 -9.26 -30.94 -3.53
N VAL A 236 -9.27 -32.27 -3.71
CA VAL A 236 -10.46 -33.03 -4.12
C VAL A 236 -10.80 -34.07 -3.06
N SER A 237 -12.04 -34.04 -2.55
CA SER A 237 -12.54 -34.96 -1.52
C SER A 237 -13.83 -35.65 -1.98
N PRO A 238 -13.99 -36.98 -1.78
CA PRO A 238 -15.23 -37.68 -2.12
C PRO A 238 -16.40 -37.22 -1.23
N LEU A 239 -17.61 -37.15 -1.80
CA LEU A 239 -18.84 -36.93 -1.06
C LEU A 239 -19.56 -38.24 -0.74
N ALA A 240 -20.49 -38.20 0.21
CA ALA A 240 -21.42 -39.31 0.47
C ALA A 240 -22.38 -39.57 -0.70
N ARG A 241 -22.68 -38.52 -1.48
CA ARG A 241 -23.42 -38.65 -2.75
C ARG A 241 -22.52 -39.36 -3.77
N GLU A 242 -23.01 -40.47 -4.32
CA GLU A 242 -22.29 -41.22 -5.35
C GLU A 242 -21.90 -40.34 -6.54
N ASN A 243 -20.70 -40.59 -7.07
CA ASN A 243 -20.11 -39.89 -8.21
C ASN A 243 -19.87 -38.38 -8.05
N TRP A 244 -19.93 -37.84 -6.83
CA TRP A 244 -19.65 -36.42 -6.57
C TRP A 244 -18.41 -36.22 -5.70
N VAL A 245 -17.76 -35.07 -5.90
CA VAL A 245 -16.60 -34.61 -5.12
C VAL A 245 -16.79 -33.17 -4.66
N ALA A 246 -16.23 -32.83 -3.50
CA ALA A 246 -15.96 -31.47 -3.09
C ALA A 246 -14.57 -31.07 -3.60
N VAL A 247 -14.48 -29.90 -4.21
CA VAL A 247 -13.23 -29.30 -4.68
C VAL A 247 -12.99 -28.02 -3.89
N ARG A 248 -11.75 -27.84 -3.43
CA ARG A 248 -11.29 -26.63 -2.75
C ARG A 248 -10.07 -26.06 -3.46
N ALA A 249 -10.12 -24.78 -3.81
CA ALA A 249 -9.04 -24.11 -4.50
C ALA A 249 -8.97 -22.61 -4.14
N MET A 250 -7.75 -22.08 -4.01
CA MET A 250 -7.54 -20.64 -3.94
C MET A 250 -7.68 -20.02 -5.33
N VAL A 251 -8.41 -18.92 -5.43
CA VAL A 251 -8.59 -18.17 -6.69
C VAL A 251 -8.35 -16.67 -6.48
N PRO A 252 -7.89 -15.94 -7.51
CA PRO A 252 -7.74 -14.49 -7.42
C PRO A 252 -9.08 -13.83 -7.09
N ARG A 253 -9.10 -12.96 -6.07
CA ARG A 253 -10.32 -12.30 -5.58
C ARG A 253 -11.05 -11.52 -6.68
N LYS A 254 -10.30 -10.88 -7.60
CA LYS A 254 -10.85 -10.09 -8.71
C LYS A 254 -11.60 -10.93 -9.74
N GLU A 255 -11.25 -12.20 -9.86
CA GLU A 255 -11.81 -13.13 -10.86
C GLU A 255 -12.87 -14.07 -10.27
N ALA A 256 -13.01 -14.09 -8.94
CA ALA A 256 -13.83 -15.06 -8.21
C ALA A 256 -15.26 -15.17 -8.75
N ASN A 257 -15.97 -14.06 -8.97
CA ASN A 257 -17.35 -14.11 -9.48
C ASN A 257 -17.41 -14.75 -10.88
N HIS A 258 -16.49 -14.41 -11.78
CA HIS A 258 -16.46 -14.98 -13.12
C HIS A 258 -16.14 -16.49 -13.08
N ILE A 259 -15.22 -16.88 -12.21
CA ILE A 259 -14.91 -18.29 -11.96
C ILE A 259 -16.12 -19.04 -11.42
N MET A 260 -16.88 -18.44 -10.49
CA MET A 260 -18.11 -19.03 -9.95
C MET A 260 -19.17 -19.24 -11.04
N ASP A 261 -19.31 -18.30 -11.98
CA ASP A 261 -20.21 -18.43 -13.14
C ASP A 261 -19.80 -19.62 -14.03
N GLN A 262 -18.51 -19.72 -14.38
CA GLN A 262 -17.98 -20.83 -15.18
C GLN A 262 -18.17 -22.20 -14.51
N LEU A 263 -17.97 -22.26 -13.19
CA LEU A 263 -18.21 -23.48 -12.41
C LEU A 263 -19.69 -23.85 -12.39
N SER A 264 -20.59 -22.86 -12.27
CA SER A 264 -22.05 -23.07 -12.31
C SER A 264 -22.50 -23.62 -13.67
N GLU A 265 -21.98 -23.06 -14.79
CA GLU A 265 -22.24 -23.56 -16.14
C GLU A 265 -21.76 -25.00 -16.34
N LEU A 266 -20.67 -25.38 -15.68
CA LEU A 266 -20.14 -26.75 -15.67
C LEU A 266 -20.94 -27.70 -14.74
N GLY A 267 -21.96 -27.20 -14.04
CA GLY A 267 -22.83 -27.98 -13.17
C GLY A 267 -22.33 -28.11 -11.73
N ALA A 268 -21.38 -27.27 -11.30
CA ALA A 268 -21.00 -27.20 -9.90
C ALA A 268 -22.16 -26.69 -9.02
N GLN A 269 -22.22 -27.17 -7.79
CA GLN A 269 -23.27 -26.85 -6.81
C GLN A 269 -22.65 -26.40 -5.49
N ALA A 270 -23.40 -25.59 -4.74
CA ALA A 270 -22.99 -25.06 -3.44
C ALA A 270 -21.59 -24.38 -3.50
N ILE A 271 -21.42 -23.45 -4.45
CA ILE A 271 -20.16 -22.73 -4.67
C ILE A 271 -19.95 -21.70 -3.55
N LEU A 272 -19.14 -22.12 -2.59
CA LEU A 272 -18.54 -21.47 -1.43
C LEU A 272 -17.50 -20.42 -1.80
N ALA A 273 -17.50 -19.22 -1.20
CA ALA A 273 -16.31 -18.37 -1.17
C ALA A 273 -16.04 -17.90 0.26
N SER A 274 -14.82 -18.13 0.76
CA SER A 274 -14.38 -17.73 2.10
C SER A 274 -13.13 -16.85 2.02
N GLU A 275 -13.04 -15.87 2.91
CA GLU A 275 -11.85 -15.04 3.03
C GLU A 275 -10.71 -15.80 3.71
N ILE A 276 -9.49 -15.53 3.26
CA ILE A 276 -8.26 -16.07 3.84
C ILE A 276 -7.54 -14.91 4.51
N ARG A 277 -7.15 -15.07 5.77
CA ARG A 277 -6.41 -14.04 6.51
C ARG A 277 -4.90 -14.11 6.30
N ILE A 278 -4.36 -15.32 6.16
CA ILE A 278 -2.91 -15.55 6.07
C ILE A 278 -2.64 -16.70 5.09
N ALA A 279 -1.70 -16.53 4.17
CA ALA A 279 -1.24 -17.57 3.25
C ALA A 279 0.27 -17.42 3.02
N ARG A 280 1.04 -18.47 3.27
CA ARG A 280 2.47 -18.51 2.90
C ARG A 280 2.57 -19.33 1.62
N LEU A 281 2.84 -18.66 0.51
CA LEU A 281 2.90 -19.24 -0.83
C LEU A 281 4.35 -19.39 -1.28
#